data_AF-A0A959TV44-F1
#
_entry.id   AF-A0A959TV44-F1
#
_cell.length_a   1.000
_cell.length_b   1.000
_cell.length_c   1.000
_cell.angle_alpha   90.00
_cell.angle_beta   90.00
_cell.angle_gamma   90.00
#
_symmetry.space_group_name_H-M   'P 1'
#
loop_
_entity.id
_entity.type
_entity.pdbx_description
1 polymer ?
#
loop_
_entity_poly.entity_id
_entity_poly.type
_entity_poly.pdbx_seq_one_letter_code
_entity_poly.pdbx_strand_id
1 'polypeptide(L)'
;MYDIASLSDMKLADLKEIAKKLKIKKVDSLRKQDLVYKILDEQAAAPATVAAATKANASAEDAAPTRNEQRPDRSGDQAMATEGE
;
A
#
# COMPACT_ATOMS: atom_id res chain seq x y z
N MET A 1 9.12 -15.12 4.72
CA MET A 1 7.76 -14.55 4.58
C MET A 1 6.79 -15.70 4.68
N TYR A 2 5.75 -15.58 5.49
CA TYR A 2 4.72 -16.63 5.59
C TYR A 2 3.62 -16.33 4.58
N ASP A 3 3.10 -17.37 3.91
CA ASP A 3 1.98 -17.25 2.99
C ASP A 3 0.64 -17.50 3.69
N ILE A 4 -0.47 -16.99 3.13
CA ILE A 4 -1.80 -17.16 3.70
C ILE A 4 -2.19 -18.64 3.84
N ALA A 5 -1.74 -19.50 2.93
CA ALA A 5 -1.95 -20.94 3.02
C ALA A 5 -1.20 -21.54 4.23
N SER A 6 0.08 -21.18 4.41
CA SER A 6 0.90 -21.66 5.53
C SER A 6 0.36 -21.19 6.89
N LEU A 7 -0.05 -19.93 6.99
CA LEU A 7 -0.66 -19.38 8.21
C LEU A 7 -2.03 -20.02 8.49
N SER A 8 -2.82 -20.31 7.46
CA SER A 8 -4.14 -20.95 7.61
C SER A 8 -4.05 -22.43 8.01
N ASP A 9 -2.98 -23.14 7.65
CA ASP A 9 -2.76 -24.53 8.03
C ASP A 9 -2.17 -24.66 9.46
N MET A 10 -1.40 -23.66 9.90
CA MET A 10 -0.83 -23.62 11.25
C MET A 10 -1.88 -23.68 12.38
N LYS A 11 -1.45 -24.16 13.56
CA LYS A 11 -2.30 -24.17 14.74
C LYS A 11 -2.51 -22.74 15.25
N LEU A 12 -3.65 -22.52 15.90
CA LEU A 12 -3.97 -21.22 16.51
C LEU A 12 -2.91 -20.81 17.56
N ALA A 13 -2.30 -21.77 18.24
CA ALA A 13 -1.19 -21.54 19.18
C ALA A 13 0.05 -20.95 18.48
N ASP A 14 0.49 -21.56 17.37
CA ASP A 14 1.61 -21.05 16.56
C ASP A 14 1.33 -19.65 15.99
N LEU A 15 0.11 -19.42 15.50
CA LEU A 15 -0.29 -18.09 15.02
C LEU A 15 -0.22 -17.04 16.13
N LYS A 16 -0.61 -17.39 17.36
CA LYS A 16 -0.51 -16.48 18.51
C LYS A 16 0.94 -16.17 18.88
N GLU A 17 1.84 -17.15 18.78
CA GLU A 17 3.28 -16.93 18.99
C GLU A 17 3.88 -15.97 17.94
N ILE A 18 3.56 -16.18 16.66
CA ILE A 18 4.00 -15.29 15.58
C ILE A 18 3.45 -13.89 15.79
N ALA A 19 2.17 -13.77 16.13
CA ALA A 19 1.52 -12.50 16.37
C ALA A 19 2.12 -11.74 17.57
N LYS A 20 2.53 -12.45 18.63
CA LYS A 20 3.27 -11.87 19.76
C LYS A 20 4.66 -11.39 19.35
N LYS A 21 5.38 -12.15 18.51
CA LYS A 21 6.68 -11.73 17.95
C LYS A 21 6.56 -10.45 17.11
N LEU A 22 5.45 -10.31 16.37
CA LEU A 22 5.10 -9.10 15.61
C LEU A 22 4.46 -8.01 16.48
N LYS A 23 4.38 -8.17 17.81
CA LYS A 23 3.78 -7.20 18.76
C LYS A 23 2.32 -6.83 18.46
N ILE A 24 1.57 -7.74 17.82
CA ILE A 24 0.13 -7.58 17.60
C ILE A 24 -0.59 -7.64 18.96
N LYS A 25 -1.41 -6.63 19.26
CA LYS A 25 -2.19 -6.56 20.50
C LYS A 25 -3.50 -7.36 20.37
N LYS A 26 -4.03 -7.83 21.52
CA LYS A 26 -5.32 -8.53 21.63
C LYS A 26 -5.41 -9.87 20.86
N VAL A 27 -4.28 -10.53 20.59
CA VAL A 27 -4.21 -11.83 19.89
C VAL A 27 -5.06 -12.92 20.53
N ASP A 28 -5.31 -12.83 21.83
CA ASP A 28 -6.14 -13.78 22.57
C ASP A 28 -7.65 -13.63 22.31
N SER A 29 -8.09 -12.46 21.86
CA SER A 29 -9.49 -12.20 21.47
C SER A 29 -9.72 -12.36 19.97
N LEU A 30 -8.66 -12.48 19.17
CA LEU A 30 -8.74 -12.59 17.71
C LEU A 30 -9.03 -14.03 17.27
N ARG A 31 -9.83 -14.16 16.21
CA ARG A 31 -10.11 -15.45 15.56
C ARG A 31 -8.95 -15.85 14.66
N LYS A 32 -8.88 -17.13 14.29
CA LYS A 32 -7.79 -17.66 13.44
C LYS A 32 -7.61 -16.84 12.16
N GLN A 33 -8.70 -16.58 11.44
CA GLN A 33 -8.68 -15.79 10.20
C GLN A 33 -8.19 -14.35 10.44
N ASP A 34 -8.72 -13.68 11.47
CA ASP A 34 -8.33 -12.31 11.82
C ASP A 34 -6.84 -12.21 12.18
N LEU A 35 -6.34 -13.22 12.90
CA LEU A 35 -4.94 -13.34 13.29
C LEU A 35 -4.03 -13.55 12.08
N VAL A 36 -4.45 -14.37 11.10
CA VAL A 36 -3.73 -14.57 9.83
C VAL A 36 -3.61 -13.26 9.06
N TYR A 37 -4.70 -12.50 8.91
CA TYR A 37 -4.68 -11.21 8.20
C TYR A 37 -3.82 -10.16 8.91
N LYS A 38 -3.93 -10.05 10.24
CA LYS A 38 -3.11 -9.16 11.05
C LYS A 38 -1.61 -9.46 10.94
N ILE A 39 -1.24 -10.74 10.86
CA ILE A 39 0.16 -11.17 10.69
C ILE A 39 0.69 -10.78 9.31
N LEU A 40 -0.11 -10.94 8.25
CA LEU A 40 0.28 -10.54 6.88
C LEU A 40 0.47 -9.02 6.76
N ASP A 41 -0.43 -8.25 7.39
CA ASP A 41 -0.36 -6.79 7.43
C ASP A 41 0.90 -6.29 8.16
N GLU A 42 1.20 -6.83 9.34
CA GLU A 42 2.42 -6.46 10.09
C GLU A 42 3.71 -6.86 9.36
N GLN A 43 3.72 -8.00 8.66
CA GLN A 43 4.88 -8.40 7.84
C GLN A 43 5.09 -7.45 6.66
N ALA A 44 4.01 -6.92 6.07
CA ALA A 44 4.08 -5.90 5.04
C ALA A 44 4.52 -4.53 5.61
N ALA A 45 4.06 -4.18 6.82
CA ALA A 45 4.36 -2.92 7.49
C ALA A 45 5.78 -2.87 8.11
N ALA A 46 6.42 -4.01 8.36
CA ALA A 46 7.80 -4.12 8.86
C ALA A 46 8.77 -4.61 7.77
N PRO A 47 9.01 -3.85 6.68
CA PRO A 47 9.82 -4.29 5.54
C PRO A 47 11.33 -4.36 5.83
N ALA A 48 11.78 -3.90 7.02
CA ALA A 48 13.19 -3.74 7.35
C ALA A 48 14.01 -5.05 7.36
N THR A 49 13.38 -6.22 7.31
CA THR A 49 14.06 -7.53 7.25
C THR A 49 13.71 -8.37 6.01
N VAL A 50 12.84 -7.89 5.12
CA VAL A 50 12.30 -8.67 3.97
C VAL A 50 12.42 -7.90 2.65
N ALA A 51 13.36 -6.97 2.55
CA ALA A 51 13.54 -6.06 1.41
C ALA A 51 13.97 -6.72 0.07
N ALA A 52 13.96 -8.05 -0.07
CA ALA A 52 14.52 -8.71 -1.25
C ALA A 52 13.51 -9.39 -2.20
N ALA A 53 12.21 -9.53 -1.89
CA ALA A 53 11.38 -10.47 -2.67
C ALA A 53 9.94 -10.07 -3.06
N THR A 54 9.43 -8.87 -2.80
CA THR A 54 8.04 -8.53 -3.21
C THR A 54 7.93 -7.13 -3.79
N LYS A 55 8.43 -7.00 -5.03
CA LYS A 55 8.01 -5.96 -5.97
C LYS A 55 7.12 -6.59 -7.04
N ALA A 56 5.98 -7.20 -6.69
CA ALA A 56 5.04 -7.77 -7.67
C ALA A 56 3.65 -8.11 -7.08
N ASN A 57 2.80 -7.09 -6.89
CA ASN A 57 1.31 -7.05 -6.83
C ASN A 57 0.96 -5.79 -5.98
N ALA A 58 0.68 -4.59 -6.50
CA ALA A 58 -0.43 -4.19 -7.38
C ALA A 58 -1.74 -4.89 -6.95
N SER A 59 -2.79 -4.25 -6.44
CA SER A 59 -3.31 -2.91 -6.71
C SER A 59 -4.15 -2.41 -5.53
N ALA A 60 -3.83 -1.22 -5.02
CA ALA A 60 -4.87 -0.24 -4.73
C ALA A 60 -4.68 0.85 -5.78
N GLU A 61 -5.45 0.72 -6.85
CA GLU A 61 -5.74 1.83 -7.75
C GLU A 61 -6.40 2.94 -6.92
N ASP A 62 -5.65 3.99 -6.64
CA ASP A 62 -6.11 5.34 -6.95
C ASP A 62 -4.94 6.05 -7.64
N ALA A 63 -4.79 5.69 -8.90
CA ALA A 63 -3.92 6.36 -9.83
C ALA A 63 -4.61 7.67 -10.24
N ALA A 64 -4.19 8.77 -9.61
CA ALA A 64 -4.18 10.06 -10.28
C ALA A 64 -2.74 10.63 -10.36
N PRO A 65 -1.88 10.11 -11.27
CA PRO A 65 -0.70 10.84 -11.68
C PRO A 65 -0.91 11.32 -13.11
N THR A 66 -1.08 12.63 -13.30
CA THR A 66 -0.20 13.40 -14.20
C THR A 66 -0.63 14.86 -14.18
N ARG A 67 0.16 15.68 -13.51
CA ARG A 67 0.34 17.07 -13.93
C ARG A 67 1.84 17.25 -14.11
N ASN A 68 2.40 16.48 -15.03
CA ASN A 68 3.75 16.75 -15.51
C ASN A 68 3.68 17.92 -16.49
N GLU A 69 4.15 19.04 -15.99
CA GLU A 69 4.59 20.26 -16.64
C GLU A 69 5.04 20.10 -18.11
N GLN A 70 4.29 20.71 -19.04
CA GLN A 70 4.82 21.19 -20.32
C GLN A 70 4.41 22.66 -20.48
N ARG A 71 5.36 23.52 -20.09
CA ARG A 71 5.58 24.91 -20.53
C ARG A 71 5.42 25.07 -22.07
N PRO A 72 5.58 26.27 -22.65
CA PRO A 72 5.07 27.60 -22.31
C PRO A 72 4.43 28.25 -23.58
N ASP A 73 3.19 28.75 -23.54
CA ASP A 73 2.72 29.59 -24.66
C ASP A 73 3.10 31.06 -24.40
N ARG A 74 4.36 31.39 -24.73
CA ARG A 74 4.64 32.69 -25.33
C ARG A 74 4.60 32.47 -26.83
N SER A 75 3.51 32.83 -27.52
CA SER A 75 3.53 33.61 -28.77
C SER A 75 2.13 33.69 -29.39
N GLY A 76 1.45 34.79 -29.12
CA GLY A 76 0.34 35.32 -29.92
C GLY A 76 0.25 36.80 -29.53
N ASP A 77 1.28 37.56 -29.91
CA ASP A 77 1.21 38.43 -31.07
C ASP A 77 0.18 39.55 -30.93
N GLN A 78 0.73 40.73 -31.09
CA GLN A 78 0.18 42.04 -30.90
C GLN A 78 -0.63 42.43 -32.13
N ALA A 79 -1.95 42.55 -32.03
CA ALA A 79 -2.75 43.32 -33.01
C ALA A 79 -4.10 43.71 -32.40
N MET A 80 -4.29 45.00 -32.08
CA MET A 80 -5.08 45.98 -32.85
C MET A 80 -6.59 45.96 -32.48
N ALA A 81 -7.07 47.04 -31.83
CA ALA A 81 -8.01 48.01 -32.42
C ALA A 81 -9.47 47.59 -32.14
N THR A 82 -10.48 48.42 -31.87
CA THR A 82 -10.76 49.86 -31.81
C THR A 82 -12.20 49.96 -31.27
N GLU A 83 -12.61 51.17 -30.87
CA GLU A 83 -13.93 51.61 -30.43
C GLU A 83 -15.16 51.16 -31.25
N GLY A 84 -16.35 51.22 -30.61
CA GLY A 84 -17.72 51.16 -31.18
C GLY A 84 -18.60 50.20 -30.38
N GLU A 85 -19.74 50.56 -29.78
CA GLU A 85 -20.75 51.61 -30.00
C GLU A 85 -21.11 52.38 -28.72
#